data_AF-A0A974P3C3-F1
#
_entry.id   AF-A0A974P3C3-F1
#
_cell.length_a   1.000
_cell.length_b   1.000
_cell.length_c   1.000
_cell.angle_alpha   90.00
_cell.angle_beta   90.00
_cell.angle_gamma   90.00
#
_symmetry.space_group_name_H-M   'P 1'
#
loop_
_entity.id
_entity.type
_entity.pdbx_description
1 polymer ?
#
loop_
_entity_poly.entity_id
_entity_poly.type
_entity_poly.pdbx_seq_one_letter_code
_entity_poly.pdbx_strand_id
1 'polypeptide(L)'
;MVIAPESPANYAVHIGLTGAYLAILASVLFQLTSGDVGARLDFDATPARRKPPGVAPPDPALARLVALLETERVWEEEGLSLRGLAAKVGLPEYRLRRLIHEELGHRNFNALLHEHRIAEACRQLSDPALARTPILTIALSVGYASVNTFNRGFREILGSPSEWRAAALAAK
;
A
#
# COMPACT_ATOMS: atom_id res chain seq x y z
N MET A 1 40.89 -5.61 8.62
CA MET A 1 41.24 -4.17 8.55
C MET A 1 40.02 -3.40 8.06
N VAL A 2 39.07 -3.19 8.98
CA VAL A 2 38.48 -1.89 9.36
C VAL A 2 37.72 -1.22 8.21
N ILE A 3 36.44 -1.57 8.09
CA ILE A 3 35.44 -0.70 7.45
C ILE A 3 34.92 0.23 8.54
N ALA A 4 34.95 1.52 8.25
CA ALA A 4 34.67 2.64 9.14
C ALA A 4 33.24 2.60 9.73
N PRO A 5 33.01 3.19 10.91
CA PRO A 5 31.71 3.19 11.58
C PRO A 5 30.69 4.08 10.86
N GLU A 6 29.48 3.55 10.75
CA GLU A 6 28.24 4.17 10.29
C GLU A 6 28.03 5.56 10.96
N SER A 7 27.75 6.58 10.15
CA SER A 7 27.62 7.97 10.58
C SER A 7 26.46 8.19 11.57
N PRO A 8 26.66 8.89 12.71
CA PRO A 8 25.65 9.11 13.76
C PRO A 8 24.44 9.96 13.32
N ALA A 9 24.45 10.55 12.13
CA ALA A 9 23.37 11.39 11.63
C ALA A 9 22.06 10.63 11.34
N ASN A 10 22.13 9.33 11.02
CA ASN A 10 20.93 8.55 10.68
C ASN A 10 20.06 8.19 11.91
N TYR A 11 20.65 8.09 13.11
CA TYR A 11 19.88 7.80 14.33
C TYR A 11 19.04 9.00 14.80
N ALA A 12 19.51 10.23 14.55
CA ALA A 12 18.80 11.44 14.97
C ALA A 12 17.49 11.67 14.18
N VAL A 13 17.43 11.26 12.91
CA VAL A 13 16.24 11.44 12.04
C VAL A 13 15.12 10.46 12.42
N HIS A 14 15.47 9.22 12.78
CA HIS A 14 14.48 8.20 13.18
C HIS A 14 13.88 8.45 14.58
N ILE A 15 14.65 9.02 15.51
CA ILE A 15 14.15 9.37 16.86
C ILE A 15 13.17 10.56 16.79
N GLY A 16 13.38 11.52 15.88
CA GLY A 16 12.45 12.63 15.69
C GLY A 16 11.10 12.21 15.08
N LEU A 17 11.11 11.29 14.12
CA LEU A 17 9.90 10.83 13.42
C LEU A 17 8.98 9.95 14.28
N THR A 18 9.55 9.17 15.20
CA THR A 18 8.79 8.31 16.12
C THR A 18 8.09 9.12 17.23
N GLY A 19 8.72 10.19 17.73
CA GLY A 19 8.10 11.10 18.71
C GLY A 19 6.91 11.87 18.16
N ALA A 20 6.99 12.36 16.91
CA ALA A 20 5.90 13.08 16.26
C ALA A 20 4.67 12.18 16.02
N TYR A 21 4.88 10.92 15.64
CA TYR A 21 3.80 9.96 15.43
C TYR A 21 3.07 9.64 16.74
N LEU A 22 3.80 9.43 17.84
CA LEU A 22 3.22 9.20 19.16
C LEU A 22 2.45 10.42 19.69
N ALA A 23 2.91 11.65 19.42
CA ALA A 23 2.21 12.86 19.82
C ALA A 23 0.89 13.06 19.05
N ILE A 24 0.88 12.76 17.75
CA ILE A 24 -0.34 12.82 16.93
C ILE A 24 -1.33 11.74 17.39
N LEU A 25 -0.86 10.52 17.65
CA LEU A 25 -1.71 9.42 18.10
C LEU A 25 -2.30 9.69 19.49
N ALA A 26 -1.50 10.24 20.42
CA ALA A 26 -1.96 10.63 21.75
C ALA A 26 -2.97 11.79 21.71
N SER A 27 -2.75 12.77 20.83
CA SER A 27 -3.70 13.87 20.62
C SER A 27 -5.04 13.34 20.08
N VAL A 28 -5.03 12.49 19.06
CA VAL A 28 -6.26 11.88 18.51
C VAL A 28 -6.98 11.03 19.57
N LEU A 29 -6.25 10.27 20.37
CA LEU A 29 -6.83 9.45 21.44
C LEU A 29 -7.42 10.32 22.58
N PHE A 30 -6.78 11.45 22.89
CA PHE A 30 -7.28 12.42 23.87
C PHE A 30 -8.55 13.13 23.37
N GLN A 31 -8.62 13.46 22.08
CA GLN A 31 -9.80 14.06 21.45
C GLN A 31 -10.98 13.08 21.32
N LEU A 32 -10.72 11.76 21.32
CA LEU A 32 -11.77 10.73 21.30
C LEU A 32 -12.30 10.37 22.71
N THR A 33 -11.51 10.63 23.75
CA THR A 33 -11.88 10.37 25.15
C THR A 33 -12.50 11.59 25.82
N SER A 34 -12.08 12.78 25.43
CA SER A 34 -12.64 14.04 25.89
C SER A 34 -13.73 14.47 24.90
N GLY A 35 -14.96 14.02 25.12
CA GLY A 35 -16.12 14.32 24.27
C GLY A 35 -16.53 15.79 24.28
N ASP A 36 -15.65 16.69 23.83
CA ASP A 36 -15.80 18.13 23.96
C ASP A 36 -15.16 18.86 22.77
N VAL A 37 -15.92 19.02 21.68
CA VAL A 37 -15.69 20.12 20.74
C VAL A 37 -17.05 20.70 20.34
N GLY A 38 -17.74 21.23 21.35
CA GLY A 38 -18.88 22.10 21.17
C GLY A 38 -18.45 23.57 21.23
N ALA A 39 -18.55 24.26 20.08
CA ALA A 39 -18.77 25.71 19.93
C ALA A 39 -17.66 26.66 20.42
N ARG A 40 -17.43 27.86 19.89
CA ARG A 40 -17.87 28.70 18.77
C ARG A 40 -16.96 29.93 18.90
N LEU A 41 -16.50 30.54 17.81
CA LEU A 41 -16.55 32.00 17.69
C LEU A 41 -16.66 32.35 16.20
N ASP A 42 -17.67 33.17 15.95
CA ASP A 42 -18.27 33.49 14.67
C ASP A 42 -17.44 34.51 13.87
N PHE A 43 -17.41 34.36 12.55
CA PHE A 43 -17.19 35.50 11.67
C PHE A 43 -18.16 35.43 10.48
N ASP A 44 -18.80 36.57 10.28
CA ASP A 44 -19.95 36.84 9.44
C ASP A 44 -19.71 36.56 7.95
N ALA A 45 -20.15 35.38 7.49
CA ALA A 45 -20.34 35.10 6.06
C ALA A 45 -21.52 34.15 5.94
N THR A 46 -22.65 34.62 5.39
CA THR A 46 -23.80 33.78 5.05
C THR A 46 -23.34 32.55 4.27
N PRO A 47 -23.30 31.34 4.86
CA PRO A 47 -22.99 30.16 4.11
C PRO A 47 -24.32 29.74 3.47
N ALA A 48 -24.38 29.80 2.14
CA ALA A 48 -25.35 29.04 1.38
C ALA A 48 -25.41 27.63 2.00
N ARG A 49 -26.60 27.24 2.46
CA ARG A 49 -26.91 26.00 3.20
C ARG A 49 -26.14 24.81 2.63
N ARG A 50 -24.92 24.58 3.12
CA ARG A 50 -24.12 23.41 2.74
C ARG A 50 -24.77 22.27 3.49
N LYS A 51 -25.53 21.46 2.75
CA LYS A 51 -26.03 20.17 3.23
C LYS A 51 -24.87 19.51 3.99
N PRO A 52 -25.05 19.08 5.26
CA PRO A 52 -24.00 18.35 5.95
C PRO A 52 -23.56 17.20 5.05
N PRO A 53 -22.26 16.88 4.95
CA PRO A 53 -21.81 15.72 4.19
C PRO A 53 -22.40 14.49 4.89
N GLY A 54 -23.61 14.13 4.51
CA GLY A 54 -24.14 12.81 4.77
C GLY A 54 -23.16 11.87 4.11
N VAL A 55 -22.53 11.03 4.91
CA VAL A 55 -21.60 9.98 4.45
C VAL A 55 -22.30 9.28 3.30
N ALA A 56 -21.88 9.62 2.08
CA ALA A 56 -22.41 8.97 0.90
C ALA A 56 -22.03 7.49 1.03
N PRO A 57 -22.91 6.55 0.66
CA PRO A 57 -22.51 5.16 0.54
C PRO A 57 -21.19 5.07 -0.26
N PRO A 58 -20.25 4.19 0.11
CA PRO A 58 -19.02 4.01 -0.63
C PRO A 58 -19.35 3.84 -2.12
N ASP A 59 -18.61 4.54 -3.00
CA ASP A 59 -18.81 4.44 -4.45
C ASP A 59 -18.88 2.94 -4.82
N PRO A 60 -19.98 2.45 -5.44
CA PRO A 60 -20.11 1.03 -5.77
C PRO A 60 -18.96 0.54 -6.65
N ALA A 61 -18.33 1.42 -7.43
CA ALA A 61 -17.15 1.07 -8.20
C ALA A 61 -15.89 0.90 -7.34
N LEU A 62 -15.74 1.70 -6.26
CA LEU A 62 -14.67 1.50 -5.28
C LEU A 62 -14.87 0.17 -4.55
N ALA A 63 -16.09 -0.13 -4.11
CA ALA A 63 -16.40 -1.41 -3.48
C ALA A 63 -16.07 -2.60 -4.42
N ARG A 64 -16.40 -2.48 -5.71
CA ARG A 64 -16.05 -3.51 -6.70
C ARG A 64 -14.54 -3.62 -6.91
N LEU A 65 -13.82 -2.50 -7.00
CA LEU A 65 -12.36 -2.50 -7.12
C LEU A 65 -11.70 -3.18 -5.93
N VAL A 66 -12.14 -2.87 -4.71
CA VAL A 66 -11.63 -3.51 -3.49
C VAL A 66 -11.93 -5.01 -3.49
N ALA A 67 -13.13 -5.44 -3.88
CA ALA A 67 -13.45 -6.87 -3.99
C ALA A 67 -12.53 -7.60 -5.00
N LEU A 68 -12.25 -6.96 -6.15
CA LEU A 68 -11.33 -7.51 -7.16
C LEU A 68 -9.89 -7.66 -6.65
N LEU A 69 -9.44 -6.74 -5.79
CA LEU A 69 -8.09 -6.73 -5.24
C LEU A 69 -7.93 -7.71 -4.07
N GLU A 70 -8.85 -7.67 -3.11
CA GLU A 70 -8.73 -8.39 -1.83
C GLU A 70 -9.31 -9.80 -1.89
N THR A 71 -10.42 -9.99 -2.60
CA THR A 71 -11.14 -11.28 -2.64
C THR A 71 -10.82 -12.06 -3.90
N GLU A 72 -10.96 -11.44 -5.06
CA GLU A 72 -10.74 -12.12 -6.36
C GLU A 72 -9.25 -12.17 -6.74
N ARG A 73 -8.39 -11.39 -6.05
CA ARG A 73 -6.94 -11.35 -6.26
C ARG A 73 -6.55 -11.17 -7.72
N VAL A 74 -7.24 -10.29 -8.43
CA VAL A 74 -7.06 -10.04 -9.87
C VAL A 74 -5.61 -9.68 -10.24
N TRP A 75 -4.84 -9.17 -9.28
CA TRP A 75 -3.43 -8.86 -9.43
C TRP A 75 -2.54 -10.10 -9.68
N GLU A 76 -3.01 -11.32 -9.42
CA GLU A 76 -2.30 -12.56 -9.82
C GLU A 76 -2.34 -12.78 -11.34
N GLU A 77 -3.26 -12.13 -12.06
CA GLU A 77 -3.36 -12.26 -13.52
C GLU A 77 -2.11 -11.69 -14.21
N GLU A 78 -1.41 -12.56 -14.94
CA GLU A 78 -0.30 -12.14 -15.78
C GLU A 78 -0.79 -11.17 -16.87
N GLY A 79 -0.04 -10.09 -17.09
CA GLY A 79 -0.39 -9.12 -18.12
C GLY A 79 -1.64 -8.28 -17.83
N LEU A 80 -2.16 -8.29 -16.60
CA LEU A 80 -3.26 -7.41 -16.20
C LEU A 80 -2.94 -5.96 -16.55
N SER A 81 -3.79 -5.37 -17.38
CA SER A 81 -3.69 -3.99 -17.81
C SER A 81 -4.72 -3.12 -17.11
N LEU A 82 -4.47 -1.81 -17.09
CA LEU A 82 -5.45 -0.84 -16.59
C LEU A 82 -6.80 -0.98 -17.30
N ARG A 83 -6.79 -1.20 -18.62
CA ARG A 83 -8.00 -1.44 -19.42
C ARG A 83 -8.76 -2.67 -18.95
N GLY A 84 -8.04 -3.78 -18.72
CA GLY A 84 -8.61 -5.02 -18.24
C GLY A 84 -9.26 -4.85 -16.87
N LEU A 85 -8.56 -4.19 -15.94
CA LEU A 85 -9.12 -3.89 -14.62
C LEU A 85 -10.33 -2.95 -14.71
N ALA A 86 -10.26 -1.90 -15.54
CA ALA A 86 -11.37 -0.96 -15.72
C ALA A 86 -12.62 -1.66 -16.25
N ALA A 87 -12.47 -2.59 -17.20
CA ALA A 87 -13.56 -3.41 -17.71
C ALA A 87 -14.19 -4.29 -16.61
N LYS A 88 -13.36 -4.93 -15.76
CA LYS A 88 -13.85 -5.76 -14.62
C LYS A 88 -14.61 -4.93 -13.57
N VAL A 89 -14.18 -3.68 -13.33
CA VAL A 89 -14.89 -2.75 -12.42
C VAL A 89 -16.14 -2.17 -13.08
N GLY A 90 -16.18 -2.09 -14.42
CA GLY A 90 -17.27 -1.47 -15.19
C GLY A 90 -17.10 0.04 -15.38
N LEU A 91 -15.86 0.52 -15.45
CA LEU A 91 -15.53 1.95 -15.56
C LEU A 91 -14.69 2.29 -16.80
N PRO A 92 -14.74 3.55 -17.27
CA PRO A 92 -13.71 4.10 -18.14
C PRO A 92 -12.33 4.15 -17.45
N GLU A 93 -11.25 3.94 -18.20
CA GLU A 93 -9.88 3.92 -17.66
C GLU A 93 -9.50 5.19 -16.88
N TYR A 94 -9.93 6.38 -17.34
CA TYR A 94 -9.60 7.63 -16.65
C TYR A 94 -10.23 7.70 -15.25
N ARG A 95 -11.45 7.17 -15.08
CA ARG A 95 -12.13 7.14 -13.79
C ARG A 95 -11.45 6.12 -12.87
N LEU A 96 -11.02 4.98 -13.39
CA LEU A 96 -10.26 4.01 -12.61
C LEU A 96 -8.93 4.61 -12.12
N ARG A 97 -8.16 5.32 -12.97
CA ARG A 97 -6.93 6.01 -12.52
C ARG A 97 -7.22 6.99 -11.40
N ARG A 98 -8.33 7.74 -11.51
CA ARG A 98 -8.76 8.69 -10.48
C ARG A 98 -9.06 7.98 -9.16
N LEU A 99 -9.81 6.88 -9.17
CA LEU A 99 -10.05 6.06 -7.97
C LEU A 99 -8.76 5.53 -7.35
N ILE A 100 -7.84 5.01 -8.17
CA ILE A 100 -6.55 4.49 -7.70
C ILE A 100 -5.73 5.59 -7.01
N HIS A 101 -5.78 6.82 -7.54
CA HIS A 101 -5.00 7.93 -7.00
C HIS A 101 -5.67 8.60 -5.79
N GLU A 102 -6.96 8.93 -5.88
CA GLU A 102 -7.68 9.72 -4.87
C GLU A 102 -8.17 8.86 -3.71
N GLU A 103 -8.69 7.66 -3.98
CA GLU A 103 -9.31 6.81 -2.95
C GLU A 103 -8.33 5.79 -2.38
N LEU A 104 -7.45 5.23 -3.22
CA LEU A 104 -6.47 4.23 -2.79
C LEU A 104 -5.06 4.80 -2.55
N GLY A 105 -4.79 6.05 -2.92
CA GLY A 105 -3.51 6.73 -2.65
C GLY A 105 -2.31 6.22 -3.45
N HIS A 106 -2.49 5.36 -4.45
CA HIS A 106 -1.38 4.90 -5.27
C HIS A 106 -1.11 5.88 -6.43
N ARG A 107 0.17 6.22 -6.62
CA ARG A 107 0.63 7.11 -7.71
C ARG A 107 0.20 6.66 -9.11
N ASN A 108 0.02 5.36 -9.33
CA ASN A 108 -0.46 4.78 -10.58
C ASN A 108 -0.87 3.31 -10.39
N PHE A 109 -1.49 2.74 -11.43
CA PHE A 109 -1.92 1.34 -11.48
C PHE A 109 -0.78 0.32 -11.28
N ASN A 110 0.40 0.57 -11.83
CA ASN A 110 1.52 -0.35 -11.64
C ASN A 110 2.01 -0.37 -10.19
N ALA A 111 1.99 0.77 -9.50
CA ALA A 111 2.32 0.86 -8.08
C ALA A 111 1.33 0.07 -7.22
N LEU A 112 0.03 0.18 -7.51
CA LEU A 112 -1.02 -0.63 -6.88
C LEU A 112 -0.73 -2.12 -7.04
N LEU A 113 -0.54 -2.60 -8.28
CA LEU A 113 -0.25 -4.03 -8.50
C LEU A 113 1.04 -4.46 -7.81
N HIS A 114 2.09 -3.64 -7.92
CA HIS A 114 3.40 -3.96 -7.35
C HIS A 114 3.32 -4.19 -5.84
N GLU A 115 2.54 -3.39 -5.12
CA GLU A 115 2.36 -3.54 -3.68
C GLU A 115 1.74 -4.89 -3.29
N HIS A 116 0.60 -5.25 -3.87
CA HIS A 116 -0.05 -6.54 -3.59
C HIS A 116 0.84 -7.73 -3.98
N ARG A 117 1.48 -7.65 -5.15
CA ARG A 117 2.31 -8.75 -5.68
C ARG A 117 3.57 -8.97 -4.87
N ILE A 118 4.24 -7.89 -4.42
CA ILE A 118 5.44 -8.01 -3.58
C ILE A 118 5.08 -8.54 -2.20
N ALA A 119 3.96 -8.08 -1.62
CA ALA A 119 3.50 -8.58 -0.33
C ALA A 119 3.27 -10.11 -0.37
N GLU A 120 2.59 -10.61 -1.40
CA GLU A 120 2.39 -12.04 -1.60
C GLU A 120 3.70 -12.78 -1.89
N ALA A 121 4.59 -12.22 -2.72
CA ALA A 121 5.89 -12.82 -2.99
C ALA A 121 6.71 -12.97 -1.70
N CYS A 122 6.70 -11.96 -0.83
CA CYS A 122 7.37 -12.02 0.47
C CYS A 122 6.80 -13.14 1.34
N ARG A 123 5.47 -13.29 1.36
CA ARG A 123 4.79 -14.37 2.08
C ARG A 123 5.27 -15.74 1.58
N GLN A 124 5.28 -15.95 0.25
CA GLN A 124 5.74 -17.21 -0.35
C GLN A 124 7.24 -17.47 -0.15
N LEU A 125 8.08 -16.44 -0.27
CA LEU A 125 9.53 -16.54 -0.06
C LEU A 125 9.91 -16.87 1.39
N SER A 126 9.03 -16.55 2.34
CA SER A 126 9.23 -16.79 3.78
C SER A 126 8.57 -18.08 4.28
N ASP A 127 7.97 -18.85 3.38
CA ASP A 127 7.31 -20.12 3.69
C ASP A 127 8.31 -21.29 3.55
N PRO A 128 8.64 -22.01 4.64
CA PRO A 128 9.53 -23.17 4.58
C PRO A 128 9.05 -24.26 3.61
N ALA A 129 7.74 -24.41 3.42
CA ALA A 129 7.19 -25.38 2.47
C ALA A 129 7.53 -25.04 1.01
N LEU A 130 7.78 -23.76 0.73
CA LEU A 130 8.13 -23.25 -0.60
C LEU A 130 9.63 -22.91 -0.74
N ALA A 131 10.47 -23.29 0.24
CA ALA A 131 11.89 -22.93 0.25
C ALA A 131 12.65 -23.37 -1.02
N ARG A 132 12.25 -24.51 -1.59
CA ARG A 132 12.84 -25.07 -2.82
C ARG A 132 12.16 -24.59 -4.11
N THR A 133 11.07 -23.83 -4.01
CA THR A 133 10.37 -23.28 -5.17
C THR A 133 11.26 -22.24 -5.87
N PRO A 134 11.49 -22.35 -7.19
CA PRO A 134 12.27 -21.36 -7.93
C PRO A 134 11.69 -19.95 -7.80
N ILE A 135 12.54 -18.94 -7.69
CA ILE A 135 12.11 -17.53 -7.60
C ILE A 135 11.29 -17.13 -8.82
N LEU A 136 11.64 -17.62 -10.01
CA LEU A 136 10.85 -17.42 -11.22
C LEU A 136 9.42 -17.95 -11.04
N THR A 137 9.23 -19.15 -10.49
CA THR A 137 7.89 -19.71 -10.24
C THR A 137 7.07 -18.83 -9.31
N ILE A 138 7.68 -18.33 -8.23
CA ILE A 138 7.00 -17.38 -7.33
C ILE A 138 6.63 -16.09 -8.06
N ALA A 139 7.56 -15.52 -8.83
CA ALA A 139 7.32 -14.29 -9.59
C ALA A 139 6.17 -14.44 -10.58
N LEU A 140 6.11 -15.56 -11.30
CA LEU A 140 5.01 -15.86 -12.23
C LEU A 140 3.69 -16.07 -11.46
N SER A 141 3.72 -16.75 -10.31
CA SER A 141 2.51 -17.02 -9.50
C SER A 141 1.84 -15.76 -8.97
N VAL A 142 2.62 -14.70 -8.74
CA VAL A 142 2.09 -13.39 -8.31
C VAL A 142 1.87 -12.44 -9.50
N GLY A 143 1.85 -12.95 -10.74
CA GLY A 143 1.42 -12.19 -11.92
C GLY A 143 2.50 -11.34 -12.60
N TYR A 144 3.79 -11.49 -12.28
CA TYR A 144 4.85 -10.88 -13.10
C TYR A 144 5.07 -11.67 -14.39
N ALA A 145 5.20 -10.98 -15.52
CA ALA A 145 5.48 -11.60 -16.82
C ALA A 145 6.95 -12.08 -16.98
N SER A 146 7.86 -11.62 -16.11
CA SER A 146 9.25 -12.10 -16.12
C SER A 146 9.93 -11.89 -14.77
N VAL A 147 10.94 -12.73 -14.51
CA VAL A 147 11.81 -12.59 -13.33
C VAL A 147 12.59 -11.28 -13.32
N ASN A 148 12.90 -10.69 -14.49
CA ASN A 148 13.66 -9.43 -14.55
C ASN A 148 12.83 -8.25 -14.02
N THR A 149 11.56 -8.15 -14.44
CA THR A 149 10.63 -7.13 -13.94
C THR A 149 10.39 -7.29 -12.44
N PHE A 150 10.19 -8.53 -11.98
CA PHE A 150 10.05 -8.85 -10.57
C PHE A 150 11.29 -8.44 -9.76
N ASN A 151 12.48 -8.90 -10.17
CA ASN A 151 13.73 -8.63 -9.45
C ASN A 151 14.02 -7.14 -9.33
N ARG A 152 13.78 -6.36 -10.39
CA ARG A 152 13.97 -4.90 -10.36
C ARG A 152 13.05 -4.26 -9.32
N GLY A 153 11.74 -4.53 -9.40
CA GLY A 153 10.79 -3.93 -8.49
C GLY A 153 10.91 -4.43 -7.04
N PHE A 154 11.34 -5.67 -6.82
CA PHE A 154 11.64 -6.19 -5.48
C PHE A 154 12.87 -5.49 -4.89
N ARG A 155 13.93 -5.31 -5.70
CA ARG A 155 15.17 -4.63 -5.28
C ARG A 155 15.00 -3.18 -4.89
N GLU A 156 14.10 -2.47 -5.55
CA GLU A 156 13.80 -1.07 -5.23
C GLU A 156 13.26 -0.89 -3.80
N ILE A 157 12.69 -1.94 -3.19
CA ILE A 157 12.00 -1.84 -1.91
C ILE A 157 12.69 -2.69 -0.82
N LEU A 158 13.13 -3.91 -1.15
CA LEU A 158 13.49 -4.95 -0.15
C LEU A 158 14.85 -5.63 -0.39
N GLY A 159 15.61 -5.23 -1.42
CA GLY A 159 16.86 -5.93 -1.79
C GLY A 159 16.61 -7.13 -2.72
N SER A 160 17.48 -8.15 -2.76
CA SER A 160 17.23 -9.27 -3.69
C SER A 160 16.24 -10.29 -3.10
N PRO A 161 15.39 -10.92 -3.94
CA PRO A 161 14.48 -11.97 -3.47
C PRO A 161 15.19 -13.18 -2.85
N SER A 162 16.39 -13.51 -3.34
CA SER A 162 17.21 -14.60 -2.80
C SER A 162 17.71 -14.29 -1.38
N GLU A 163 18.22 -13.07 -1.17
CA GLU A 163 18.67 -12.62 0.15
C GLU A 163 17.49 -12.53 1.12
N TRP A 164 16.35 -11.99 0.67
CA TRP A 164 15.12 -11.95 1.46
C TRP A 164 14.71 -13.35 1.94
N ARG A 165 14.67 -14.34 1.03
CA ARG A 165 14.35 -15.73 1.37
C ARG A 165 15.34 -16.30 2.39
N ALA A 166 16.63 -16.12 2.17
CA ALA A 166 17.65 -16.66 3.07
C ALA A 166 17.51 -16.08 4.48
N ALA A 167 17.31 -14.77 4.59
CA ALA A 167 17.10 -14.09 5.88
C ALA A 167 15.80 -14.55 6.55
N ALA A 168 14.70 -14.63 5.81
CA ALA A 168 13.39 -15.00 6.35
C ALA A 168 13.34 -16.45 6.87
N LEU A 169 14.02 -17.38 6.20
CA LEU A 169 14.07 -18.78 6.61
C LEU A 169 15.09 -19.04 7.73
N ALA A 170 16.14 -18.24 7.84
CA ALA A 170 17.09 -18.34 8.95
C ALA A 170 16.52 -17.83 10.29
N ALA A 171 15.48 -16.99 10.24
CA ALA A 171 14.83 -16.42 11.41
C ALA A 171 13.71 -17.32 12.02
N LYS A 172 13.48 -18.52 11.46
CA LYS A 172 12.47 -19.50 11.91
C LYS A 172 13.14 -20.78 12.40
#